data_AF-A0A183IEC7-F1
#
_entry.id   AF-A0A183IEC7-F1
#
_cell.length_a   1.000
_cell.length_b   1.000
_cell.length_c   1.000
_cell.angle_alpha   90.00
_cell.angle_beta   90.00
_cell.angle_gamma   90.00
#
_symmetry.space_group_name_H-M   'P 1'
#
loop_
_entity.id
_entity.type
_entity.pdbx_description
1 polymer ?
#
loop_
_entity_poly.entity_id
_entity_poly.type
_entity_poly.pdbx_seq_one_letter_code
_entity_poly.pdbx_strand_id
1 'polypeptide(L)'
;MEPGSVLVEDADNGWKLVDEVFRLIKSKLPFDLQKTQPVVEFRQAAELQKILEVTLDDEKVSFEQLIELCSRVIRFSVKTGHPFFRNQLYAGADPYGLAASFMIEALNTNL
;
A
#
# COMPACT_ATOMS: atom_id res chain seq x y z
N MET A 1 -45.31 -0.62 0.87
CA MET A 1 -44.32 -1.62 1.31
C MET A 1 -43.09 -1.32 0.49
N GLU A 2 -42.18 -0.52 1.03
CA GLU A 2 -40.90 -0.18 0.40
C GLU A 2 -39.90 -1.29 0.72
N PRO A 3 -39.23 -1.89 -0.28
CA PRO A 3 -38.24 -2.92 -0.04
C PRO A 3 -36.89 -2.30 0.33
N GLY A 4 -36.35 -2.73 1.46
CA GLY A 4 -34.90 -2.87 1.63
C GLY A 4 -34.17 -1.60 2.03
N SER A 5 -34.02 -1.45 3.34
CA SER A 5 -32.85 -0.82 3.96
C SER A 5 -31.56 -1.38 3.34
N VAL A 6 -31.00 -0.70 2.33
CA VAL A 6 -29.65 -0.98 1.86
C VAL A 6 -28.70 -0.31 2.84
N LEU A 7 -28.27 -1.13 3.80
CA LEU A 7 -26.96 -1.15 4.44
C LEU A 7 -26.43 0.21 4.95
N VAL A 8 -26.83 0.54 6.17
CA VAL A 8 -25.94 1.27 7.07
C VAL A 8 -24.86 0.28 7.55
N GLU A 9 -23.88 -0.03 6.70
CA GLU A 9 -22.68 -0.82 7.06
C GLU A 9 -21.42 -0.33 6.31
N ASP A 10 -21.26 0.96 6.04
CA ASP A 10 -20.16 1.42 5.15
C ASP A 10 -19.17 2.43 5.78
N ALA A 11 -19.33 2.82 7.05
CA ALA A 11 -18.39 3.75 7.70
C ALA A 11 -17.18 3.05 8.38
N ASP A 12 -17.31 1.77 8.74
CA ASP A 12 -16.32 1.06 9.57
C ASP A 12 -15.26 0.28 8.74
N ASN A 13 -15.54 0.02 7.46
CA ASN A 13 -14.64 -0.73 6.57
C ASN A 13 -13.44 0.10 6.08
N GLY A 14 -13.61 1.42 5.95
CA GLY A 14 -12.53 2.32 5.50
C GLY A 14 -11.40 2.42 6.52
N TRP A 15 -11.73 2.61 7.80
CA TRP A 15 -10.72 2.66 8.87
C TRP A 15 -10.04 1.32 9.11
N LYS A 16 -10.78 0.21 8.97
CA LYS A 16 -10.19 -1.14 8.97
C LYS A 16 -9.12 -1.30 7.89
N LEU A 17 -9.35 -0.79 6.68
CA LEU A 17 -8.36 -0.80 5.61
C LEU A 17 -7.14 0.04 5.98
N VAL A 18 -7.35 1.25 6.49
CA VAL A 18 -6.27 2.16 6.92
C VAL A 18 -5.38 1.48 7.97
N ASP A 19 -5.99 0.87 8.99
CA ASP A 19 -5.27 0.18 10.06
C ASP A 19 -4.45 -1.01 9.54
N GLU A 20 -5.04 -1.84 8.67
CA GLU A 20 -4.36 -3.00 8.09
C GLU A 20 -3.22 -2.60 7.15
N VAL A 21 -3.41 -1.58 6.31
CA VAL A 21 -2.35 -1.04 5.46
C VAL A 21 -1.23 -0.44 6.31
N PHE A 22 -1.56 0.30 7.37
CA PHE A 22 -0.57 0.86 8.28
C PHE A 22 0.23 -0.24 9.00
N ARG A 23 -0.43 -1.35 9.37
CA ARG A 23 0.22 -2.56 9.90
C ARG A 23 1.13 -3.22 8.87
N LEU A 24 0.71 -3.32 7.60
CA LEU A 24 1.54 -3.83 6.51
C LEU A 24 2.79 -2.97 6.29
N ILE A 25 2.65 -1.64 6.25
CA ILE A 25 3.78 -0.71 6.09
C ILE A 25 4.77 -0.89 7.24
N LYS A 26 4.29 -0.86 8.50
CA LYS A 26 5.15 -1.04 9.68
C LYS A 26 5.87 -2.39 9.70
N SER A 27 5.26 -3.45 9.17
CA SER A 27 5.86 -4.79 9.16
C SER A 27 6.83 -5.02 7.99
N LYS A 28 6.54 -4.47 6.80
CA LYS A 28 7.30 -4.75 5.57
C LYS A 28 8.32 -3.67 5.20
N LEU A 29 8.12 -2.43 5.66
CA LEU A 29 9.00 -1.30 5.39
C LEU A 29 9.61 -0.65 6.65
N PRO A 30 10.02 -1.39 7.72
CA PRO A 30 10.75 -0.75 8.80
C PRO A 30 12.04 -0.12 8.29
N PHE A 31 12.37 1.07 8.79
CA PHE A 31 13.54 1.83 8.35
C PHE A 31 14.85 1.03 8.44
N ASP A 32 14.98 0.14 9.42
CA ASP A 32 16.15 -0.73 9.58
C ASP A 32 16.07 -2.06 8.81
N LEU A 33 14.87 -2.57 8.51
CA LEU A 33 14.69 -3.90 7.90
C LEU A 33 14.99 -3.91 6.40
N GLN A 34 14.96 -2.73 5.76
CA GLN A 34 15.30 -2.63 4.33
C GLN A 34 16.76 -3.02 4.06
N LYS A 35 17.64 -3.09 5.07
CA LYS A 35 19.06 -3.42 4.92
C LYS A 35 19.32 -4.88 4.54
N THR A 36 18.42 -5.80 4.89
CA THR A 36 18.61 -7.26 4.72
C THR A 36 17.81 -7.84 3.57
N GLN A 37 17.00 -7.03 2.89
CA GLN A 37 16.13 -7.41 1.79
C GLN A 37 16.70 -6.90 0.46
N PRO A 38 16.38 -7.52 -0.69
CA PRO A 38 16.79 -6.95 -1.97
C PRO A 38 16.18 -5.56 -2.18
N VAL A 39 16.95 -4.66 -2.79
CA VAL A 39 16.49 -3.31 -3.20
C VAL A 39 15.20 -3.39 -4.03
N VAL A 40 15.08 -4.42 -4.88
CA VAL A 40 13.87 -4.74 -5.62
C VAL A 40 13.79 -6.25 -5.83
N GLU A 41 12.60 -6.82 -5.69
CA GLU A 41 12.34 -8.18 -6.17
C GLU A 41 11.90 -8.10 -7.63
N PHE A 42 12.89 -8.01 -8.54
CA PHE A 42 12.64 -7.75 -9.95
C PHE A 42 11.81 -8.86 -10.61
N ARG A 43 10.87 -8.46 -11.45
CA ARG A 43 10.03 -9.31 -12.32
C ARG A 43 9.85 -8.63 -13.68
N GLN A 44 9.77 -9.42 -14.75
CA GLN A 44 9.44 -8.89 -16.07
C GLN A 44 7.99 -8.41 -16.10
N ALA A 45 7.68 -7.42 -16.95
CA ALA A 45 6.36 -6.78 -16.98
C ALA A 45 5.20 -7.79 -17.12
N ALA A 46 5.31 -8.76 -18.04
CA ALA A 46 4.28 -9.78 -18.25
C ALA A 46 4.11 -10.74 -17.06
N GLU A 47 5.15 -10.93 -16.26
CA GLU A 47 5.08 -11.74 -15.03
C GLU A 47 4.47 -10.93 -13.89
N LEU A 48 4.91 -9.68 -13.71
CA LEU A 48 4.40 -8.79 -12.68
C LEU A 48 2.91 -8.49 -12.87
N GLN A 49 2.46 -8.34 -14.12
CA GLN A 49 1.05 -8.16 -14.46
C GLN A 49 0.17 -9.31 -13.94
N LYS A 50 0.66 -10.55 -14.07
CA LYS A 50 -0.03 -11.75 -13.56
C LYS A 50 0.02 -11.83 -12.05
N ILE A 51 1.16 -11.45 -11.45
CA ILE A 51 1.32 -11.44 -9.99
C ILE A 51 0.39 -10.43 -9.33
N LEU A 52 0.21 -9.25 -9.93
CA LEU A 52 -0.58 -8.16 -9.36
C LEU A 52 -2.06 -8.18 -9.77
N GLU A 53 -2.45 -9.01 -10.73
CA GLU A 53 -3.85 -9.12 -11.20
C GLU A 53 -4.43 -7.73 -11.52
N VAL A 54 -3.72 -6.94 -12.35
CA VAL A 54 -4.03 -5.51 -12.60
C VAL A 54 -5.28 -5.25 -13.46
N THR A 55 -6.24 -6.18 -13.49
CA THR A 55 -7.53 -5.99 -14.17
C THR A 55 -8.51 -5.28 -13.24
N LEU A 56 -9.30 -4.38 -13.81
CA LEU A 56 -10.45 -3.80 -13.13
C LEU A 56 -11.68 -4.52 -13.66
N ASP A 57 -12.26 -5.35 -12.81
CA ASP A 57 -13.46 -6.12 -13.12
C ASP A 57 -14.67 -5.49 -12.41
N ASP A 58 -15.88 -5.76 -12.92
CA ASP A 58 -17.12 -5.24 -12.32
C ASP A 58 -17.47 -5.92 -10.97
N GLU A 59 -16.74 -6.99 -10.63
CA GLU A 59 -16.92 -7.74 -9.38
C GLU A 59 -16.11 -7.14 -8.22
N LYS A 60 -16.71 -7.12 -7.03
CA LYS A 60 -16.03 -6.69 -5.80
C LYS A 60 -15.04 -7.77 -5.34
N VAL A 61 -13.83 -7.36 -4.96
CA VAL A 61 -12.88 -8.22 -4.25
C VAL A 61 -13.18 -8.28 -2.75
N SER A 62 -12.82 -9.39 -2.12
CA SER A 62 -12.88 -9.51 -0.66
C SER A 62 -11.85 -8.59 0.03
N PHE A 63 -12.07 -8.28 1.30
CA PHE A 63 -11.14 -7.49 2.08
C PHE A 63 -9.75 -8.15 2.16
N GLU A 64 -9.71 -9.48 2.32
CA GLU A 64 -8.47 -10.27 2.36
C GLU A 64 -7.71 -10.21 1.03
N GLN A 65 -8.43 -10.28 -0.09
CA GLN A 65 -7.84 -10.14 -1.43
C GLN A 65 -7.23 -8.74 -1.63
N LEU A 66 -7.91 -7.69 -1.15
CA LEU A 66 -7.41 -6.32 -1.18
C LEU A 66 -6.13 -6.16 -0.34
N ILE A 67 -6.10 -6.68 0.88
CA ILE A 67 -4.91 -6.64 1.75
C ILE A 67 -3.76 -7.44 1.15
N GLU A 68 -4.02 -8.60 0.54
CA GLU A 68 -2.99 -9.37 -0.17
C GLU A 68 -2.47 -8.62 -1.39
N LEU A 69 -3.33 -7.90 -2.12
CA LEU A 69 -2.88 -7.03 -3.20
C LEU A 69 -1.96 -5.91 -2.69
N CYS A 70 -2.31 -5.22 -1.59
CA CYS A 70 -1.43 -4.24 -0.95
C CYS A 70 -0.07 -4.85 -0.54
N SER A 71 -0.08 -6.06 0.02
CA SER A 71 1.12 -6.82 0.40
C SER A 71 2.02 -7.11 -0.81
N ARG A 72 1.43 -7.54 -1.95
CA ARG A 72 2.13 -7.77 -3.22
C ARG A 72 2.72 -6.48 -3.78
N VAL A 73 1.95 -5.39 -3.80
CA VAL A 73 2.44 -4.07 -4.26
C VAL A 73 3.67 -3.63 -3.46
N ILE A 74 3.63 -3.72 -2.12
CA ILE A 74 4.78 -3.37 -1.27
C ILE A 74 5.99 -4.26 -1.59
N ARG A 75 5.79 -5.57 -1.76
CA ARG A 75 6.85 -6.55 -1.98
C ARG A 75 7.62 -6.32 -3.29
N PHE A 76 6.90 -6.12 -4.38
CA PHE A 76 7.47 -6.03 -5.73
C PHE A 76 7.87 -4.60 -6.13
N SER A 77 7.51 -3.60 -5.32
CA SER A 77 7.98 -2.23 -5.51
C SER A 77 9.48 -2.08 -5.19
N VAL A 78 10.12 -1.12 -5.85
CA VAL A 78 11.50 -0.73 -5.54
C VAL A 78 11.54 -0.07 -4.16
N LYS A 79 12.43 -0.54 -3.30
CA LYS A 79 12.65 -0.01 -1.95
C LYS A 79 13.57 1.21 -2.01
N THR A 80 13.02 2.38 -2.30
CA THR A 80 13.79 3.63 -2.41
C THR A 80 14.42 4.07 -1.08
N GLY A 81 13.88 3.60 0.04
CA GLY A 81 14.43 3.77 1.39
C GLY A 81 15.65 2.90 1.69
N HIS A 82 16.01 1.95 0.82
CA HIS A 82 17.11 1.02 1.05
C HIS A 82 18.46 1.76 0.95
N PRO A 83 19.44 1.55 1.86
CA PRO A 83 20.74 2.22 1.80
C PRO A 83 21.58 1.97 0.53
N PHE A 84 21.24 0.95 -0.26
CA PHE A 84 21.91 0.63 -1.52
C PHE A 84 21.10 1.04 -2.75
N PHE A 85 19.96 1.72 -2.56
CA PHE A 85 19.26 2.39 -3.66
C PHE A 85 20.04 3.64 -4.07
N ARG A 86 20.72 3.55 -5.22
CA ARG A 86 21.57 4.63 -5.79
C ARG A 86 21.18 4.99 -7.22
N ASN A 87 19.95 4.70 -7.61
CA ASN A 87 19.48 4.88 -8.98
C ASN A 87 19.11 6.33 -9.31
N GLN A 88 18.81 7.13 -8.28
CA GLN A 88 18.21 8.47 -8.43
C GLN A 88 18.92 9.49 -7.53
N LEU A 89 18.62 10.77 -7.73
CA LEU A 89 19.09 11.87 -6.89
C LEU A 89 18.33 11.99 -5.55
N TYR A 90 17.40 11.08 -5.27
CA TYR A 90 16.71 10.92 -4.00
C TYR A 90 16.90 9.48 -3.49
N ALA A 91 16.95 9.32 -2.16
CA ALA A 91 17.02 8.01 -1.50
C ALA A 91 16.67 8.15 -0.02
N GLY A 92 16.38 7.03 0.63
CA GLY A 92 16.03 7.01 2.04
C GLY A 92 14.55 7.30 2.28
N ALA A 93 14.13 7.14 3.54
CA ALA A 93 12.80 7.49 4.00
C ALA A 93 12.95 8.16 5.37
N ASP A 94 12.55 9.43 5.45
CA ASP A 94 12.56 10.18 6.71
C ASP A 94 11.26 9.93 7.48
N PRO A 95 11.32 9.45 8.74
CA PRO A 95 10.11 9.15 9.51
C PRO A 95 9.21 10.36 9.76
N TYR A 96 9.79 11.57 9.90
CA TYR A 96 9.01 12.78 10.14
C TYR A 96 8.28 13.24 8.88
N GLY A 97 8.96 13.19 7.72
CA GLY A 97 8.36 13.42 6.42
C GLY A 97 7.23 12.45 6.12
N LEU A 98 7.40 11.16 6.42
CA LEU A 98 6.34 10.15 6.25
C LEU A 98 5.12 10.43 7.15
N ALA A 99 5.35 10.79 8.42
CA ALA A 99 4.27 11.15 9.33
C ALA A 99 3.51 12.39 8.83
N ALA A 100 4.23 13.41 8.35
CA ALA A 100 3.63 14.60 7.75
C ALA A 100 2.81 14.25 6.50
N SER A 101 3.31 13.37 5.62
CA SER A 101 2.57 12.88 4.47
C SER A 101 1.24 12.23 4.88
N PHE A 102 1.23 11.35 5.89
CA PHE A 102 -0.02 10.75 6.36
C PHE A 102 -1.02 11.79 6.89
N MET A 103 -0.54 12.81 7.61
CA MET A 103 -1.41 13.88 8.10
C MET A 103 -1.99 14.73 6.97
N ILE A 104 -1.16 15.10 5.99
CA ILE A 104 -1.58 15.92 4.85
C ILE A 104 -2.62 15.17 4.02
N GLU A 105 -2.39 13.90 3.71
CA GLU A 105 -3.33 13.07 2.96
C GLU A 105 -4.65 12.86 3.72
N ALA A 106 -4.60 12.67 5.03
CA ALA A 106 -5.81 12.53 5.85
C ALA A 106 -6.63 13.83 5.94
N LEU A 107 -5.99 15.00 5.88
CA LEU A 107 -6.67 16.29 5.89
C LEU A 107 -7.30 16.65 4.55
N ASN A 108 -6.74 16.18 3.43
CA ASN A 108 -7.25 16.36 2.07
C ASN A 108 -7.77 17.79 1.79
N THR A 109 -6.99 18.79 2.18
CA THR A 109 -7.34 20.21 2.02
C THR A 109 -6.63 20.82 0.82
N ASN A 110 -7.22 21.88 0.25
CA ASN A 110 -6.52 22.73 -0.71
C ASN A 110 -5.65 23.76 0.04
N LEU A 111 -4.62 24.26 -0.64
CA LEU A 111 -3.78 25.36 -0.17
C LEU A 111 -4.38 26.72 -0.54
#